data_AF-A0A432SJY2-F1
#
_entry.id   AF-A0A432SJY2-F1
#
_cell.length_a   1.000
_cell.length_b   1.000
_cell.length_c   1.000
_cell.angle_alpha   90.00
_cell.angle_beta   90.00
_cell.angle_gamma   90.00
#
_symmetry.space_group_name_H-M   'P 1'
#
loop_
_entity.id
_entity.type
_entity.pdbx_description
1 polymer ?
#
loop_
_entity_poly.entity_id
_entity_poly.type
_entity_poly.pdbx_seq_one_letter_code
_entity_poly.pdbx_strand_id
1 'polypeptide(L)'
;MIFFRFVFFLLLSYGLFYIAYRYFDPGLNMLDIFRYHRMAQHPLVFDRDIAGSPFIYRQFDAILTHLFYQTGLFYNAPIEFTGEDINQRIYFASILSDYTALILTALLVSEIFDMELGRVTLLPALFAGVLCFLSFGTMSFILTGLTEAWGWFFISLGYYALKKENLVLFSIVLIISIFQREIISIIFTVFSFLLFIFSKYRYKAYNFNFLKMSIISFASFVMYVIYRKYLFPISGFSNQLDKNSLLSNLLNFSLTPKLIVTTVIPENIFMIMLLVLAVALIFMRDKIRDIFIVFKMDLLFSIVFTLIFLLMLGMATDIKYDIGRILHTITPIIAVLTAYYLYILNQEFDKNQN
;
A
#
# COMPACT_ATOMS: atom_id res chain seq x y z
N MET A 1 24.01 -0.70 -8.97
CA MET A 1 23.48 -0.52 -7.61
C MET A 1 22.15 -1.25 -7.38
N ILE A 2 21.17 -1.14 -8.29
CA ILE A 2 19.87 -1.82 -8.17
C ILE A 2 19.97 -3.33 -7.92
N PHE A 3 20.86 -4.03 -8.64
CA PHE A 3 21.06 -5.47 -8.46
C PHE A 3 21.55 -5.82 -7.04
N PHE A 4 22.47 -5.03 -6.50
CA PHE A 4 22.93 -5.22 -5.12
C PHE A 4 21.79 -5.02 -4.11
N ARG A 5 20.96 -3.98 -4.28
CA ARG A 5 19.79 -3.76 -3.43
C ARG A 5 18.81 -4.93 -3.50
N PHE A 6 18.59 -5.47 -4.70
CA PHE A 6 17.72 -6.63 -4.90
C PHE A 6 18.22 -7.84 -4.13
N VAL A 7 19.49 -8.21 -4.32
CA VAL A 7 20.13 -9.33 -3.60
C VAL A 7 20.09 -9.09 -2.09
N PHE A 8 20.38 -7.87 -1.64
CA PHE A 8 20.32 -7.51 -0.23
C PHE A 8 18.91 -7.71 0.35
N PHE A 9 17.87 -7.20 -0.30
CA PHE A 9 16.50 -7.36 0.20
C PHE A 9 16.04 -8.81 0.19
N LEU A 10 16.43 -9.59 -0.82
CA LEU A 10 16.16 -11.02 -0.87
C LEU A 10 16.80 -11.74 0.33
N LEU A 11 18.09 -11.52 0.57
CA LEU A 11 18.83 -12.14 1.68
C LEU A 11 18.41 -11.62 3.06
N LEU A 12 17.92 -10.38 3.17
CA LEU A 12 17.45 -9.84 4.44
C LEU A 12 16.09 -10.43 4.85
N SER A 13 15.23 -10.71 3.88
CA SER A 13 13.81 -11.01 4.12
C SER A 13 13.41 -12.46 3.88
N TYR A 14 14.32 -13.35 3.43
CA TYR A 14 13.99 -14.76 3.20
C TYR A 14 13.46 -15.45 4.47
N GLY A 15 13.92 -15.03 5.65
CA GLY A 15 13.43 -15.52 6.94
C GLY A 15 11.96 -15.15 7.17
N LEU A 16 11.54 -13.94 6.77
CA LEU A 16 10.14 -13.52 6.85
C LEU A 16 9.25 -14.35 5.92
N PHE A 17 9.72 -14.60 4.69
CA PHE A 17 9.04 -15.49 3.76
C PHE A 17 8.83 -16.89 4.33
N TYR A 18 9.89 -17.48 4.90
CA TYR A 18 9.81 -18.79 5.54
C TYR A 18 8.83 -18.81 6.72
N ILE A 19 8.88 -17.78 7.58
CA ILE A 19 7.98 -17.69 8.74
C ILE A 19 6.53 -17.56 8.28
N ALA A 20 6.26 -16.67 7.32
CA ALA A 20 4.92 -16.49 6.75
C ALA A 20 4.40 -17.79 6.16
N TYR A 21 5.19 -18.49 5.35
CA TYR A 21 4.76 -19.75 4.75
C TYR A 21 4.49 -20.87 5.77
N ARG A 22 5.33 -20.99 6.80
CA ARG A 22 5.25 -22.15 7.71
C ARG A 22 4.29 -21.94 8.88
N TYR A 23 4.24 -20.72 9.42
CA TYR A 23 3.63 -20.43 10.72
C TYR A 23 2.41 -19.51 10.64
N PHE A 24 2.13 -18.87 9.50
CA PHE A 24 0.95 -18.00 9.39
C PHE A 24 -0.31 -18.84 9.26
N ASP A 25 -1.20 -18.78 10.25
CA ASP A 25 -2.51 -19.43 10.19
C ASP A 25 -3.58 -18.47 9.61
N PRO A 26 -4.07 -18.72 8.38
CA PRO A 26 -5.12 -17.91 7.77
C PRO A 26 -6.46 -17.94 8.53
N GLY A 27 -6.72 -19.02 9.29
CA GLY A 27 -7.96 -19.22 10.03
C GLY A 27 -8.17 -18.22 11.17
N LEU A 28 -7.11 -17.57 11.66
CA LEU A 28 -7.18 -16.74 12.85
C LEU A 28 -7.80 -15.36 12.65
N ASN A 29 -7.93 -14.84 11.42
CA ASN A 29 -8.72 -13.63 11.08
C ASN A 29 -8.65 -13.24 9.58
N MET A 30 -8.13 -14.09 8.68
CA MET A 30 -7.91 -13.74 7.27
C MET A 30 -8.64 -14.70 6.31
N LEU A 31 -9.94 -14.89 6.55
CA LEU A 31 -10.77 -15.81 5.76
C LEU A 31 -10.88 -15.44 4.26
N ASP A 32 -10.49 -14.22 3.88
CA ASP A 32 -10.42 -13.79 2.49
C ASP A 32 -9.48 -14.66 1.64
N ILE A 33 -8.42 -15.20 2.24
CA ILE A 33 -7.43 -16.04 1.55
C ILE A 33 -8.05 -17.26 0.88
N PHE A 34 -9.08 -17.87 1.48
CA PHE A 34 -9.76 -19.02 0.90
C PHE A 34 -10.45 -18.64 -0.42
N ARG A 35 -10.94 -17.40 -0.54
CA ARG A 35 -11.54 -16.90 -1.78
C ARG A 35 -10.46 -16.67 -2.84
N TYR A 36 -9.35 -16.04 -2.46
CA TYR A 36 -8.24 -15.80 -3.39
C TYR A 36 -7.55 -17.10 -3.83
N HIS A 37 -7.49 -18.10 -2.96
CA HIS A 37 -6.96 -19.42 -3.27
C HIS A 37 -7.79 -20.12 -4.36
N ARG A 38 -9.13 -20.09 -4.23
CA ARG A 38 -10.04 -20.58 -5.29
C ARG A 38 -9.92 -19.76 -6.58
N MET A 39 -9.78 -18.44 -6.48
CA MET A 39 -9.53 -17.60 -7.66
C MET A 39 -8.20 -17.94 -8.34
N ALA A 40 -7.15 -18.28 -7.58
CA ALA A 40 -5.87 -18.69 -8.15
C ALA A 40 -5.94 -20.07 -8.84
N GLN A 41 -6.89 -20.93 -8.46
CA GLN A 41 -7.15 -22.19 -9.19
C GLN A 41 -7.84 -21.93 -10.53
N HIS A 42 -8.67 -20.89 -10.60
CA HIS A 42 -9.49 -20.54 -11.76
C HIS A 42 -9.37 -19.04 -12.09
N PRO A 43 -8.16 -18.56 -12.48
CA PRO A 43 -7.96 -17.15 -12.75
C PRO A 43 -8.82 -16.71 -13.95
N LEU A 44 -9.27 -15.45 -13.92
CA LEU A 44 -10.13 -14.84 -14.96
C LEU A 44 -11.54 -15.46 -15.09
N VAL A 45 -11.95 -16.33 -14.16
CA VAL A 45 -13.32 -16.84 -14.11
C VAL A 45 -14.14 -15.99 -13.14
N PHE A 46 -15.14 -15.28 -13.66
CA PHE A 46 -16.03 -14.39 -12.90
C PHE A 46 -17.30 -15.12 -12.49
N ASP A 47 -17.17 -16.06 -11.54
CA ASP A 47 -18.28 -16.83 -10.99
C ASP A 47 -18.45 -16.55 -9.49
N ARG A 48 -19.70 -16.43 -9.04
CA ARG A 48 -20.07 -16.23 -7.64
C ARG A 48 -19.63 -17.41 -6.76
N ASP A 49 -19.61 -18.63 -7.32
CA ASP A 49 -19.24 -19.83 -6.58
C ASP A 49 -17.73 -19.84 -6.24
N ILE A 50 -16.91 -19.16 -7.04
CA ILE A 50 -15.47 -18.96 -6.79
C ILE A 50 -15.29 -17.89 -5.71
N ALA A 51 -15.76 -16.67 -5.96
CA ALA A 51 -15.72 -15.59 -4.99
C ALA A 51 -16.84 -14.57 -5.24
N GLY A 52 -17.36 -14.00 -4.14
CA GLY A 52 -18.29 -12.89 -4.20
C GLY A 52 -17.59 -11.55 -4.51
N SER A 53 -18.40 -10.53 -4.81
CA SER A 53 -17.94 -9.14 -4.78
C SER A 53 -17.38 -8.79 -3.39
N PRO A 54 -16.41 -7.85 -3.24
CA PRO A 54 -15.59 -7.25 -4.30
C PRO A 54 -14.38 -8.11 -4.70
N PHE A 55 -14.14 -9.24 -4.02
CA PHE A 55 -12.94 -10.08 -4.17
C PHE A 55 -12.70 -10.55 -5.60
N ILE A 56 -13.75 -11.03 -6.26
CA ILE A 56 -13.69 -11.57 -7.62
C ILE A 56 -13.15 -10.59 -8.67
N TYR A 57 -13.19 -9.28 -8.41
CA TYR A 57 -12.66 -8.28 -9.34
C TYR A 57 -11.14 -8.10 -9.21
N ARG A 58 -10.51 -8.67 -8.18
CA ARG A 58 -9.09 -8.56 -7.85
C ARG A 58 -8.29 -9.71 -8.49
N GLN A 59 -8.32 -9.77 -9.82
CA GLN A 59 -7.76 -10.89 -10.58
C GLN A 59 -6.25 -10.85 -10.77
N PHE A 60 -5.60 -9.69 -10.66
CA PHE A 60 -4.17 -9.57 -10.93
C PHE A 60 -3.33 -10.49 -10.02
N ASP A 61 -3.63 -10.49 -8.72
CA ASP A 61 -2.94 -11.35 -7.76
C ASP A 61 -3.24 -12.85 -7.96
N ALA A 62 -4.48 -13.20 -8.32
CA ALA A 62 -4.86 -14.57 -8.65
C ALA A 62 -4.11 -15.10 -9.88
N ILE A 63 -3.93 -14.25 -10.91
CA ILE A 63 -3.16 -14.58 -12.11
C ILE A 63 -1.69 -14.84 -11.75
N LEU A 64 -1.07 -13.95 -10.97
CA LEU A 64 0.33 -14.11 -10.59
C LEU A 64 0.57 -15.34 -9.71
N THR A 65 -0.32 -15.56 -8.74
CA THR A 65 -0.30 -16.77 -7.92
C THR A 65 -0.44 -18.03 -8.78
N HIS A 66 -1.36 -18.02 -9.75
CA HIS A 66 -1.53 -19.13 -10.69
C HIS A 66 -0.26 -19.37 -11.52
N LEU A 67 0.38 -18.31 -12.02
CA LEU A 67 1.63 -18.44 -12.78
C LEU A 67 2.75 -19.05 -11.92
N PHE A 68 2.90 -18.62 -10.67
CA PHE A 68 3.85 -19.26 -9.74
C PHE A 68 3.49 -20.72 -9.48
N TYR A 69 2.21 -21.05 -9.30
CA TYR A 69 1.76 -22.42 -9.12
C TYR A 69 2.10 -23.31 -10.34
N GLN A 70 1.92 -22.80 -11.55
CA GLN A 70 2.26 -23.52 -12.79
C GLN A 70 3.76 -23.80 -12.96
N THR A 71 4.64 -23.05 -12.28
CA THR A 71 6.08 -23.36 -12.30
C THR A 71 6.42 -24.69 -11.62
N GLY A 72 5.53 -25.20 -10.76
CA GLY A 72 5.77 -26.39 -9.95
C GLY A 72 6.77 -26.17 -8.81
N LEU A 73 7.25 -24.94 -8.59
CA LEU A 73 8.10 -24.59 -7.46
C LEU A 73 7.28 -24.62 -6.17
N PHE A 74 7.64 -25.50 -5.24
CA PHE A 74 7.07 -25.48 -3.89
C PHE A 74 8.06 -26.01 -2.87
N TYR A 75 7.97 -25.50 -1.65
CA TYR A 75 8.75 -25.98 -0.53
C TYR A 75 7.94 -27.04 0.24
N ASN A 76 8.37 -28.31 0.16
CA ASN A 76 7.66 -29.42 0.79
C ASN A 76 7.99 -29.53 2.29
N ALA A 77 7.55 -28.55 3.07
CA ALA A 77 7.67 -28.56 4.53
C ALA A 77 6.28 -28.55 5.17
N PRO A 78 6.08 -29.20 6.32
CA PRO A 78 4.80 -29.13 7.02
C PRO A 78 4.49 -27.69 7.41
N ILE A 79 3.25 -27.27 7.11
CA ILE A 79 2.64 -26.02 7.57
C ILE A 79 1.94 -26.27 8.91
N GLU A 80 1.92 -25.27 9.80
CA GLU A 80 1.38 -25.47 11.16
C GLU A 80 -0.14 -25.48 11.25
N PHE A 81 -0.83 -24.97 10.24
CA PHE A 81 -2.29 -24.96 10.20
C PHE A 81 -2.84 -26.10 9.35
N THR A 82 -4.00 -26.59 9.72
CA THR A 82 -4.76 -27.61 8.99
C THR A 82 -6.09 -27.02 8.54
N GLY A 83 -6.28 -26.84 7.24
CA GLY A 83 -7.56 -26.45 6.66
C GLY A 83 -7.93 -27.43 5.55
N GLU A 84 -9.14 -27.99 5.60
CA GLU A 84 -9.59 -29.05 4.68
C GLU A 84 -9.53 -28.64 3.19
N ASP A 85 -9.57 -27.33 2.90
CA ASP A 85 -9.60 -26.78 1.54
C ASP A 85 -8.25 -26.20 1.05
N ILE A 86 -7.18 -26.21 1.85
CA ILE A 86 -5.92 -25.55 1.46
C ILE A 86 -4.99 -26.53 0.76
N ASN A 87 -4.93 -26.43 -0.57
CA ASN A 87 -3.81 -26.99 -1.33
C ASN A 87 -2.53 -26.22 -0.98
N GLN A 88 -1.62 -26.90 -0.27
CA GLN A 88 -0.34 -26.35 0.20
C GLN A 88 0.52 -25.73 -0.92
N ARG A 89 0.48 -26.29 -2.13
CA ARG A 89 1.28 -25.77 -3.25
C ARG A 89 0.78 -24.42 -3.74
N ILE A 90 -0.54 -24.24 -3.77
CA ILE A 90 -1.16 -22.97 -4.14
C ILE A 90 -0.93 -21.93 -3.05
N TYR A 91 -1.00 -22.34 -1.77
CA TYR A 91 -0.65 -21.46 -0.65
C TYR A 91 0.83 -21.03 -0.68
N PHE A 92 1.75 -21.95 -0.99
CA PHE A 92 3.15 -21.57 -1.21
C PHE A 92 3.28 -20.56 -2.36
N ALA A 93 2.61 -20.80 -3.48
CA ALA A 93 2.63 -19.91 -4.63
C ALA A 93 2.06 -18.52 -4.31
N SER A 94 1.02 -18.41 -3.47
CA SER A 94 0.45 -17.12 -3.06
C SER A 94 1.41 -16.35 -2.15
N ILE A 95 2.03 -17.03 -1.18
CA ILE A 95 3.03 -16.38 -0.30
C ILE A 95 4.28 -15.98 -1.11
N LEU A 96 4.68 -16.77 -2.12
CA LEU A 96 5.78 -16.43 -3.02
C LEU A 96 5.45 -15.22 -3.91
N SER A 97 4.19 -15.12 -4.38
CA SER A 97 3.67 -13.96 -5.11
C SER A 97 3.80 -12.69 -4.27
N ASP A 98 3.29 -12.74 -3.03
CA ASP A 98 3.36 -11.62 -2.09
C ASP A 98 4.79 -11.22 -1.77
N TYR A 99 5.65 -12.20 -1.52
CA TYR A 99 7.05 -11.97 -1.24
C TYR A 99 7.76 -11.27 -2.41
N THR A 100 7.48 -11.69 -3.64
CA THR A 100 8.00 -11.05 -4.84
C THR A 100 7.55 -9.58 -4.91
N ALA A 101 6.26 -9.31 -4.68
CA ALA A 101 5.72 -7.96 -4.66
C ALA A 101 6.39 -7.07 -3.60
N LEU A 102 6.64 -7.63 -2.41
CA LEU A 102 7.31 -6.92 -1.31
C LEU A 102 8.77 -6.57 -1.65
N ILE A 103 9.53 -7.49 -2.26
CA ILE A 103 10.89 -7.19 -2.73
C ILE A 103 10.89 -6.07 -3.79
N LEU A 104 9.98 -6.15 -4.76
CA LEU A 104 9.84 -5.13 -5.81
C LEU A 104 9.40 -3.77 -5.24
N THR A 105 8.53 -3.78 -4.22
CA THR A 105 8.13 -2.59 -3.47
C THR A 105 9.33 -1.96 -2.78
N ALA A 106 10.12 -2.74 -2.03
CA ALA A 106 11.31 -2.23 -1.34
C ALA A 106 12.35 -1.63 -2.31
N LEU A 107 12.55 -2.28 -3.47
CA LEU A 107 13.39 -1.75 -4.54
C LEU A 107 12.92 -0.40 -5.06
N LEU A 108 11.62 -0.28 -5.37
CA LEU A 108 11.04 0.98 -5.84
C LEU A 108 11.14 2.07 -4.77
N VAL A 109 10.85 1.75 -3.51
CA VAL A 109 10.98 2.68 -2.38
C VAL A 109 12.41 3.20 -2.25
N SER A 110 13.43 2.33 -2.37
CA SER A 110 14.84 2.76 -2.41
C SER A 110 15.16 3.70 -3.57
N GLU A 111 14.61 3.42 -4.76
CA GLU A 111 14.83 4.27 -5.94
C GLU A 111 14.12 5.62 -5.81
N ILE A 112 12.88 5.64 -5.31
CA ILE A 112 12.13 6.87 -5.05
C ILE A 112 12.87 7.71 -4.01
N PHE A 113 13.44 7.10 -2.97
CA PHE A 113 14.26 7.80 -2.00
C PHE A 113 15.46 8.51 -2.64
N ASP A 114 16.22 7.84 -3.52
CA ASP A 114 17.33 8.48 -4.24
C ASP A 114 16.86 9.62 -5.14
N MET A 115 15.68 9.48 -5.77
CA MET A 115 15.06 10.57 -6.51
C MET A 115 14.71 11.76 -5.63
N GLU A 116 14.24 11.53 -4.39
CA GLU A 116 13.95 12.60 -3.43
C GLU A 116 15.20 13.35 -3.00
N LEU A 117 16.36 12.68 -2.99
CA LEU A 117 17.67 13.28 -2.71
C LEU A 117 18.33 13.89 -3.96
N GLY A 118 17.91 13.50 -5.17
CA GLY A 118 18.56 13.88 -6.43
C GLY A 118 19.92 13.22 -6.66
N ARG A 119 20.26 12.17 -5.90
CA ARG A 119 21.52 11.42 -6.03
C ARG A 119 21.35 10.00 -5.53
N VAL A 120 22.19 9.11 -6.05
CA VAL A 120 22.20 7.70 -5.68
C VAL A 120 22.96 7.51 -4.35
N THR A 121 22.31 6.90 -3.36
CA THR A 121 22.89 6.63 -2.03
C THR A 121 22.71 5.16 -1.66
N LEU A 122 23.71 4.52 -1.06
CA LEU A 122 23.58 3.09 -0.72
C LEU A 122 22.76 2.87 0.56
N LEU A 123 23.30 3.28 1.71
CA LEU A 123 22.71 2.94 3.02
C LEU A 123 21.35 3.61 3.27
N PRO A 124 21.15 4.91 3.02
CA PRO A 124 19.85 5.54 3.27
C PRO A 124 18.74 4.99 2.36
N ALA A 125 19.05 4.69 1.10
CA ALA A 125 18.09 4.06 0.20
C ALA A 125 17.75 2.63 0.62
N LEU A 126 18.74 1.83 1.07
CA LEU A 126 18.48 0.51 1.64
C LEU A 126 17.57 0.63 2.85
N PHE A 127 17.85 1.57 3.76
CA PHE A 127 17.04 1.81 4.94
C PHE A 127 15.58 2.16 4.59
N ALA A 128 15.34 2.98 3.57
CA ALA A 128 13.98 3.25 3.08
C ALA A 128 13.23 1.96 2.70
N GLY A 129 13.88 1.04 1.98
CA GLY A 129 13.29 -0.26 1.65
C GLY A 129 13.13 -1.17 2.88
N VAL A 130 14.09 -1.14 3.82
CA VAL A 130 14.02 -1.88 5.09
C VAL A 130 12.77 -1.51 5.91
N LEU A 131 12.38 -0.23 5.91
CA LEU A 131 11.17 0.22 6.62
C LEU A 131 9.89 -0.48 6.14
N CYS A 132 9.81 -0.91 4.88
CA CYS A 132 8.68 -1.72 4.41
C CYS A 132 8.65 -3.08 5.12
N PHE A 133 9.80 -3.76 5.28
CA PHE A 133 9.85 -5.04 6.01
C PHE A 133 9.58 -4.89 7.51
N LEU A 134 9.97 -3.76 8.11
CA LEU A 134 9.74 -3.45 9.53
C LEU A 134 8.31 -2.97 9.85
N SER A 135 7.47 -2.79 8.85
CA SER A 135 6.09 -2.39 9.10
C SER A 135 5.28 -3.54 9.70
N PHE A 136 4.46 -3.27 10.73
CA PHE A 136 3.72 -4.33 11.41
C PHE A 136 2.77 -5.10 10.49
N GLY A 137 2.12 -4.40 9.55
CA GLY A 137 1.24 -5.04 8.60
C GLY A 137 1.97 -5.88 7.53
N THR A 138 3.30 -5.91 7.50
CA THR A 138 4.03 -6.81 6.59
C THR A 138 3.73 -8.27 6.87
N MET A 139 3.76 -8.69 8.14
CA MET A 139 3.38 -10.06 8.50
C MET A 139 1.87 -10.25 8.57
N SER A 140 1.12 -9.19 8.88
CA SER A 140 -0.32 -9.30 9.11
C SER A 140 -1.18 -9.17 7.85
N PHE A 141 -0.70 -8.47 6.82
CA PHE A 141 -1.46 -8.15 5.61
C PHE A 141 -0.69 -8.42 4.32
N ILE A 142 0.63 -8.24 4.31
CA ILE A 142 1.42 -8.33 3.07
C ILE A 142 1.81 -9.78 2.77
N LEU A 143 2.45 -10.49 3.69
CA LEU A 143 2.89 -11.88 3.47
C LEU A 143 1.82 -12.88 3.92
N THR A 144 0.64 -12.84 3.29
CA THR A 144 -0.53 -13.57 3.80
C THR A 144 -1.31 -14.34 2.73
N GLY A 145 -0.91 -14.27 1.46
CA GLY A 145 -1.65 -14.79 0.31
C GLY A 145 -2.83 -13.90 -0.07
N LEU A 146 -2.72 -12.59 0.19
CA LEU A 146 -3.78 -11.61 -0.04
C LEU A 146 -3.29 -10.51 -0.98
N THR A 147 -4.24 -9.76 -1.55
CA THR A 147 -3.99 -8.73 -2.57
C THR A 147 -3.18 -7.50 -2.12
N GLU A 148 -2.83 -7.38 -0.85
CA GLU A 148 -2.19 -6.18 -0.31
C GLU A 148 -0.75 -6.01 -0.80
N ALA A 149 0.00 -7.09 -0.99
CA ALA A 149 1.40 -7.02 -1.39
C ALA A 149 1.60 -6.39 -2.76
N TRP A 150 0.82 -6.82 -3.76
CA TRP A 150 0.81 -6.16 -5.07
C TRP A 150 0.15 -4.78 -5.02
N GLY A 151 -0.77 -4.55 -4.06
CA GLY A 151 -1.27 -3.21 -3.77
C GLY A 151 -0.15 -2.23 -3.38
N TRP A 152 0.76 -2.65 -2.49
CA TRP A 152 1.96 -1.89 -2.13
C TRP A 152 2.87 -1.61 -3.32
N PHE A 153 3.06 -2.61 -4.18
CA PHE A 153 3.85 -2.44 -5.40
C PHE A 153 3.25 -1.38 -6.32
N PHE A 154 1.93 -1.44 -6.60
CA PHE A 154 1.27 -0.46 -7.46
C PHE A 154 1.19 0.94 -6.85
N ILE A 155 1.03 1.05 -5.53
CA ILE A 155 1.14 2.35 -4.84
C ILE A 155 2.55 2.92 -4.98
N SER A 156 3.58 2.09 -4.82
CA SER A 156 4.97 2.54 -5.00
C SER A 156 5.27 2.94 -6.43
N LEU A 157 4.84 2.14 -7.41
CA LEU A 157 5.06 2.40 -8.84
C LEU A 157 4.25 3.61 -9.33
N GLY A 158 3.01 3.77 -8.86
CA GLY A 158 2.19 4.95 -9.12
C GLY A 158 2.81 6.20 -8.51
N TYR A 159 3.37 6.11 -7.30
CA TYR A 159 4.06 7.23 -6.66
C TYR A 159 5.36 7.58 -7.39
N TYR A 160 6.13 6.58 -7.83
CA TYR A 160 7.29 6.77 -8.70
C TYR A 160 6.91 7.53 -9.98
N ALA A 161 5.84 7.10 -10.67
CA ALA A 161 5.34 7.74 -11.88
C ALA A 161 4.86 9.18 -11.61
N LEU A 162 4.17 9.41 -10.49
CA LEU A 162 3.74 10.73 -10.04
C LEU A 162 4.93 11.66 -9.80
N LYS A 163 5.98 11.17 -9.14
CA LYS A 163 7.23 11.92 -8.88
C LYS A 163 8.00 12.26 -10.14
N LYS A 164 7.97 11.38 -11.14
CA LYS A 164 8.52 11.64 -12.48
C LYS A 164 7.61 12.51 -13.36
N GLU A 165 6.41 12.85 -12.89
CA GLU A 165 5.34 13.47 -13.68
C GLU A 165 5.04 12.68 -14.98
N ASN A 166 5.28 11.37 -14.98
CA ASN A 166 5.09 10.49 -16.14
C ASN A 166 3.64 10.00 -16.20
N LEU A 167 2.80 10.75 -16.93
CA LEU A 167 1.38 10.44 -17.10
C LEU A 167 1.13 9.07 -17.74
N VAL A 168 1.99 8.62 -18.65
CA VAL A 168 1.80 7.35 -19.36
C VAL A 168 1.97 6.19 -18.40
N LEU A 169 3.10 6.14 -17.67
CA LEU A 169 3.34 5.11 -16.67
C LEU A 169 2.26 5.12 -15.58
N PHE A 170 1.88 6.31 -15.12
CA PHE A 170 0.82 6.48 -14.12
C PHE A 170 -0.53 5.92 -14.60
N SER A 171 -0.88 6.18 -15.87
CA SER A 171 -2.12 5.66 -16.47
C SER A 171 -2.10 4.13 -16.58
N ILE A 172 -0.97 3.55 -17.00
CA ILE A 172 -0.80 2.09 -17.08
C ILE A 172 -0.98 1.45 -15.70
N VAL A 173 -0.35 2.01 -14.67
CA VAL A 173 -0.50 1.55 -13.28
C VAL A 173 -1.96 1.52 -12.86
N LEU A 174 -2.70 2.61 -13.12
CA LEU A 174 -4.10 2.71 -12.72
C LEU A 174 -5.01 1.75 -13.48
N ILE A 175 -4.81 1.56 -14.80
CA ILE A 175 -5.57 0.60 -15.60
C ILE A 175 -5.39 -0.81 -15.04
N ILE A 176 -4.15 -1.21 -14.72
CA ILE A 176 -3.89 -2.54 -14.14
C ILE A 176 -4.48 -2.63 -12.73
N SER A 177 -4.44 -1.54 -11.96
CA SER A 177 -4.96 -1.48 -10.59
C SER A 177 -6.47 -1.71 -10.49
N ILE A 178 -7.23 -1.52 -11.58
CA ILE A 178 -8.65 -1.91 -11.66
C ILE A 178 -8.83 -3.40 -11.32
N PHE A 179 -7.88 -4.24 -11.75
CA PHE A 179 -7.89 -5.68 -11.49
C PHE A 179 -7.13 -6.06 -10.22
N GLN A 180 -6.62 -5.11 -9.44
CA GLN A 180 -5.91 -5.37 -8.18
C GLN A 180 -6.73 -4.92 -6.97
N ARG A 181 -6.82 -3.62 -6.72
CA ARG A 181 -7.61 -3.04 -5.63
C ARG A 181 -8.08 -1.65 -6.05
N GLU A 182 -9.37 -1.43 -5.97
CA GLU A 182 -10.02 -0.16 -6.32
C GLU A 182 -9.53 1.02 -5.46
N ILE A 183 -9.06 0.72 -4.25
CA ILE A 183 -8.56 1.71 -3.30
C ILE A 183 -7.34 2.47 -3.84
N ILE A 184 -6.55 1.85 -4.73
CA ILE A 184 -5.37 2.47 -5.33
C ILE A 184 -5.79 3.71 -6.13
N SER A 185 -6.84 3.59 -6.95
CA SER A 185 -7.39 4.71 -7.73
C SER A 185 -7.99 5.80 -6.82
N ILE A 186 -8.58 5.43 -5.68
CA ILE A 186 -9.09 6.40 -4.71
C ILE A 186 -7.94 7.19 -4.06
N ILE A 187 -6.92 6.48 -3.57
CA ILE A 187 -5.71 7.05 -2.95
C ILE A 187 -5.11 8.09 -3.89
N PHE A 188 -4.83 7.71 -5.14
CA PHE A 188 -4.19 8.62 -6.09
C PHE A 188 -5.09 9.77 -6.54
N THR A 189 -6.41 9.62 -6.51
CA THR A 189 -7.34 10.72 -6.81
C THR A 189 -7.18 11.83 -5.77
N VAL A 190 -7.29 11.46 -4.48
CA VAL A 190 -7.23 12.41 -3.36
C VAL A 190 -5.82 12.95 -3.22
N PHE A 191 -4.81 12.07 -3.24
CA PHE A 191 -3.43 12.45 -3.04
C PHE A 191 -2.91 13.40 -4.13
N SER A 192 -3.15 13.09 -5.41
CA SER A 192 -2.72 13.97 -6.51
C SER A 192 -3.49 15.29 -6.52
N PHE A 193 -4.77 15.28 -6.13
CA PHE A 193 -5.54 16.52 -6.00
C PHE A 193 -5.02 17.42 -4.88
N LEU A 194 -4.65 16.86 -3.73
CA LEU A 194 -4.04 17.60 -2.64
C LEU A 194 -2.68 18.16 -3.04
N LEU A 195 -1.85 17.38 -3.74
CA LEU A 195 -0.58 17.87 -4.31
C LEU A 195 -0.80 19.00 -5.32
N PHE A 196 -1.87 18.95 -6.14
CA PHE A 196 -2.26 20.07 -6.98
C PHE A 196 -2.60 21.32 -6.17
N ILE A 197 -3.42 21.20 -5.11
CA ILE A 197 -3.75 22.34 -4.23
C ILE A 197 -2.48 22.92 -3.58
N PHE A 198 -1.63 22.05 -3.02
CA PHE A 198 -0.43 22.46 -2.31
C PHE A 198 0.70 22.93 -3.25
N SER A 199 0.66 22.57 -4.53
CA SER A 199 1.66 23.01 -5.53
C SER A 199 1.77 24.53 -5.62
N LYS A 200 0.66 25.27 -5.43
CA LYS A 200 0.67 26.74 -5.41
C LYS A 200 1.56 27.30 -4.31
N TYR A 201 1.57 26.69 -3.13
CA TYR A 201 2.40 27.15 -2.01
C TYR A 201 3.88 26.85 -2.26
N ARG A 202 4.19 25.71 -2.88
CA ARG A 202 5.57 25.28 -3.14
C ARG A 202 6.21 25.95 -4.35
N TYR A 203 5.49 26.02 -5.47
CA TYR A 203 6.02 26.48 -6.76
C TYR A 203 5.56 27.88 -7.15
N LYS A 204 4.76 28.55 -6.29
CA LYS A 204 4.07 29.82 -6.58
C LYS A 204 3.10 29.75 -7.78
N ALA A 205 2.88 28.57 -8.34
CA ALA A 205 1.99 28.29 -9.46
C ALA A 205 1.37 26.90 -9.30
N TYR A 206 0.20 26.69 -9.90
CA TYR A 206 -0.45 25.38 -9.92
C TYR A 206 0.25 24.44 -10.90
N ASN A 207 0.60 23.22 -10.45
CA ASN A 207 1.08 22.16 -11.33
C ASN A 207 -0.10 21.33 -11.86
N PHE A 208 -0.55 21.65 -13.07
CA PHE A 208 -1.68 20.97 -13.72
C PHE A 208 -1.42 19.49 -14.04
N ASN A 209 -0.18 18.99 -14.01
CA ASN A 209 0.07 17.56 -14.17
C ASN A 209 -0.53 16.75 -13.02
N PHE A 210 -0.49 17.26 -11.78
CA PHE A 210 -1.14 16.61 -10.65
C PHE A 210 -2.67 16.60 -10.78
N LEU A 211 -3.27 17.65 -11.35
CA LEU A 211 -4.70 17.66 -11.65
C LEU A 211 -5.05 16.61 -12.71
N LYS A 212 -4.26 16.50 -13.79
CA LYS A 212 -4.45 15.45 -14.81
C LYS A 212 -4.36 14.06 -14.20
N MET A 213 -3.36 13.80 -13.34
CA MET A 213 -3.22 12.53 -12.62
C MET A 213 -4.42 12.23 -11.72
N SER A 214 -4.93 13.23 -10.98
CA SER A 214 -6.16 13.07 -10.18
C SER A 214 -7.36 12.70 -11.06
N ILE A 215 -7.55 13.37 -12.20
CA ILE A 215 -8.64 13.07 -13.14
C ILE A 215 -8.52 11.66 -13.73
N ILE A 216 -7.31 11.24 -14.14
CA ILE A 216 -7.07 9.88 -14.65
C ILE A 216 -7.37 8.84 -13.56
N SER A 217 -6.95 9.10 -12.32
CA SER A 217 -7.22 8.22 -11.19
C SER A 217 -8.71 8.11 -10.86
N PHE A 218 -9.43 9.24 -10.92
CA PHE A 218 -10.88 9.25 -10.73
C PHE A 218 -11.58 8.49 -11.87
N ALA A 219 -11.17 8.71 -13.12
CA ALA A 219 -11.70 7.98 -14.27
C ALA A 219 -11.47 6.47 -14.14
N SER A 220 -10.30 6.04 -13.66
CA SER A 220 -9.99 4.63 -13.37
C SER A 220 -10.95 4.03 -12.33
N PHE A 221 -11.26 4.79 -11.27
CA PHE A 221 -12.24 4.35 -10.27
C PHE A 221 -13.66 4.25 -10.86
N VAL A 222 -14.07 5.22 -11.68
CA VAL A 222 -15.36 5.17 -12.39
C VAL A 222 -15.42 3.94 -13.31
N MET A 223 -14.34 3.64 -14.02
CA MET A 223 -14.25 2.43 -14.85
C MET A 223 -14.38 1.14 -14.03
N TYR A 224 -13.76 1.06 -12.85
CA TYR A 224 -13.97 -0.05 -11.91
C TYR A 224 -15.45 -0.19 -11.52
N VAL A 225 -16.13 0.92 -11.21
CA VAL A 225 -17.57 0.90 -10.85
C VAL A 225 -18.42 0.43 -12.04
N ILE A 226 -18.13 0.91 -13.26
CA ILE A 226 -18.82 0.48 -14.47
C ILE A 226 -18.62 -1.03 -14.70
N TYR A 227 -17.38 -1.48 -14.59
CA TYR A 227 -17.01 -2.88 -14.70
C TYR A 227 -17.78 -3.78 -13.72
N ARG A 228 -17.79 -3.40 -12.44
CA ARG A 228 -18.51 -4.12 -11.37
C ARG A 228 -20.03 -4.12 -11.53
N LYS A 229 -20.61 -3.02 -12.03
CA LYS A 229 -22.07 -2.85 -12.07
C LYS A 229 -22.71 -3.37 -13.37
N TYR A 230 -22.02 -3.24 -14.50
CA TYR A 230 -22.60 -3.47 -15.82
C TYR A 230 -21.95 -4.61 -16.60
N LEU A 231 -20.64 -4.83 -16.45
CA LEU A 231 -19.94 -5.87 -17.23
C LEU A 231 -19.99 -7.23 -16.54
N PHE A 232 -19.66 -7.28 -15.24
CA PHE A 232 -19.65 -8.52 -14.46
C PHE A 232 -20.41 -8.34 -13.13
N PRO A 233 -21.75 -8.24 -13.15
CA PRO A 233 -22.52 -7.98 -11.95
C PRO A 233 -22.58 -9.21 -11.03
N ILE A 234 -21.66 -9.30 -10.08
CA ILE A 234 -21.67 -10.34 -9.04
C ILE A 234 -22.23 -9.77 -7.74
N SER A 235 -23.21 -10.47 -7.15
CA SER A 235 -23.89 -10.04 -5.94
C SER A 235 -22.96 -10.04 -4.72
N GLY A 236 -23.22 -9.13 -3.77
CA GLY A 236 -22.45 -8.98 -2.53
C GLY A 236 -22.02 -7.54 -2.28
N PHE A 237 -22.04 -7.15 -1.00
CA PHE A 237 -21.61 -5.82 -0.53
C PHE A 237 -22.28 -4.65 -1.25
N SER A 238 -23.59 -4.77 -1.54
CA SER A 238 -24.41 -3.68 -2.10
C SER A 238 -24.39 -2.44 -1.20
N ASN A 239 -24.33 -2.66 0.11
CA ASN A 239 -24.35 -1.61 1.13
C ASN A 239 -23.12 -0.70 1.08
N GLN A 240 -22.00 -1.17 0.52
CA GLN A 240 -20.77 -0.38 0.37
C GLN A 240 -20.88 0.70 -0.72
N LEU A 241 -21.83 0.56 -1.64
CA LEU A 241 -22.08 1.55 -2.71
C LEU A 241 -23.39 2.30 -2.51
N ASP A 242 -24.22 1.87 -1.56
CA ASP A 242 -25.49 2.50 -1.25
C ASP A 242 -25.30 3.77 -0.41
N LYS A 243 -25.78 4.91 -0.91
CA LYS A 243 -25.57 6.22 -0.27
C LYS A 243 -26.16 6.29 1.14
N ASN A 244 -27.34 5.70 1.33
CA ASN A 244 -28.04 5.72 2.61
C ASN A 244 -27.30 4.88 3.64
N SER A 245 -26.80 3.72 3.23
CA SER A 245 -25.95 2.84 4.05
C SER A 245 -24.66 3.56 4.45
N LEU A 246 -23.96 4.19 3.49
CA LEU A 246 -22.73 4.94 3.78
C LEU A 246 -22.95 6.06 4.82
N LEU A 247 -24.02 6.85 4.65
CA LEU A 247 -24.35 7.92 5.58
C LEU A 247 -24.76 7.37 6.96
N SER A 248 -25.58 6.32 6.98
CA SER A 248 -26.01 5.65 8.22
C SER A 248 -24.81 5.10 8.99
N ASN A 249 -23.86 4.47 8.31
CA ASN A 249 -22.65 3.92 8.93
C ASN A 249 -21.77 5.02 9.53
N LEU A 250 -21.64 6.16 8.85
CA LEU A 250 -20.90 7.32 9.38
C LEU A 250 -21.57 7.92 10.62
N LEU A 251 -22.90 8.09 10.59
CA LEU A 251 -23.65 8.68 11.71
C LEU A 251 -23.71 7.75 12.93
N ASN A 252 -23.76 6.44 12.70
CA ASN A 252 -23.82 5.43 13.76
C ASN A 252 -22.44 4.87 14.14
N PHE A 253 -21.36 5.50 13.66
CA PHE A 253 -20.01 5.08 13.97
C PHE A 253 -19.70 5.28 15.46
N SER A 254 -19.17 4.24 16.11
CA SER A 254 -18.72 4.30 17.49
C SER A 254 -17.24 3.94 17.60
N LEU A 255 -16.49 4.79 18.29
CA LEU A 255 -15.08 4.56 18.56
C LEU A 255 -14.96 3.49 19.66
N THR A 256 -14.40 2.33 19.31
CA THR A 256 -14.13 1.25 20.27
C THR A 256 -12.62 1.07 20.48
N PRO A 257 -12.17 0.60 21.65
CA PRO A 257 -10.76 0.31 21.88
C PRO A 257 -10.18 -0.67 20.85
N LYS A 258 -10.97 -1.69 20.47
CA LYS A 258 -10.59 -2.67 19.43
C LYS A 258 -10.29 -1.97 18.11
N LEU A 259 -11.13 -1.02 17.70
CA LEU A 259 -10.90 -0.26 16.47
C LEU A 259 -9.61 0.57 16.51
N ILE A 260 -9.33 1.23 17.65
CA ILE A 260 -8.09 2.00 17.81
C ILE A 260 -6.87 1.07 17.65
N VAL A 261 -6.89 -0.08 18.31
CA VAL A 261 -5.82 -1.08 18.25
C VAL A 261 -5.62 -1.57 16.81
N THR A 262 -6.68 -1.98 16.12
CA THR A 262 -6.57 -2.52 14.75
C THR A 262 -6.29 -1.44 13.68
N THR A 263 -6.52 -0.17 13.99
CA THR A 263 -6.27 0.94 13.05
C THR A 263 -4.93 1.62 13.28
N VAL A 264 -4.51 1.82 14.53
CA VAL A 264 -3.31 2.62 14.87
C VAL A 264 -2.05 1.76 14.93
N ILE A 265 -2.11 0.56 15.49
CA ILE A 265 -0.91 -0.28 15.66
C ILE A 265 -0.28 -0.62 14.31
N PRO A 266 -1.02 -1.03 13.26
CA PRO A 266 -0.42 -1.33 11.96
C PRO A 266 0.28 -0.15 11.29
N GLU A 267 0.02 1.08 11.73
CA GLU A 267 0.59 2.32 11.19
C GLU A 267 1.91 2.73 11.87
N ASN A 268 2.70 1.77 12.34
CA ASN A 268 3.94 2.05 13.08
C ASN A 268 4.93 2.94 12.32
N ILE A 269 5.09 2.74 11.01
CA ILE A 269 6.00 3.54 10.19
C ILE A 269 5.53 5.01 10.11
N PHE A 270 4.21 5.23 10.08
CA PHE A 270 3.64 6.58 10.14
C PHE A 270 3.89 7.23 11.51
N MET A 271 3.73 6.47 12.60
CA MET A 271 4.02 6.98 13.94
C MET A 271 5.51 7.34 14.10
N ILE A 272 6.42 6.55 13.55
CA ILE A 272 7.86 6.87 13.50
C ILE A 272 8.09 8.16 12.71
N MET A 273 7.44 8.33 11.55
CA MET A 273 7.53 9.56 10.75
C MET A 273 7.12 10.80 11.56
N LEU A 274 5.99 10.73 12.26
CA LEU A 274 5.48 11.81 13.10
C LEU A 274 6.43 12.12 14.26
N LEU A 275 7.04 11.10 14.87
CA LEU A 275 8.04 11.28 15.92
C LEU A 275 9.29 11.99 15.39
N VAL A 276 9.81 11.56 14.24
CA VAL A 276 10.98 12.19 13.60
C VAL A 276 10.68 13.66 13.28
N LEU A 277 9.47 13.95 12.80
CA LEU A 277 9.04 15.31 12.56
C LEU A 277 8.95 16.14 13.86
N ALA A 278 8.38 15.58 14.92
CA ALA A 278 8.29 16.26 16.21
C ALA A 278 9.69 16.59 16.76
N VAL A 279 10.63 15.65 16.65
CA VAL A 279 12.04 15.87 17.00
C VAL A 279 12.64 16.98 16.13
N ALA A 280 12.46 16.94 14.82
CA ALA A 280 12.95 17.97 13.92
C ALA A 280 12.40 19.37 14.27
N LEU A 281 11.11 19.48 14.62
CA LEU A 281 10.49 20.74 15.06
C LEU A 281 11.11 21.28 16.35
N ILE A 282 11.50 20.41 17.28
CA ILE A 282 12.17 20.82 18.53
C ILE A 282 13.59 21.32 18.24
N PHE A 283 14.37 20.57 17.46
CA PHE A 283 15.78 20.89 17.20
C PHE A 283 15.98 22.04 16.21
N MET A 284 15.06 22.22 15.27
CA MET A 284 15.14 23.25 14.23
C MET A 284 14.12 24.39 14.47
N ARG A 285 13.68 24.60 15.71
CA ARG A 285 12.61 25.58 16.06
C ARG A 285 12.87 26.99 15.54
N ASP A 286 14.14 27.41 15.47
CA ASP A 286 14.51 28.76 15.04
C ASP A 286 14.52 28.88 13.49
N LYS A 287 14.34 27.76 12.79
CA LYS A 287 14.32 27.62 11.33
C LYS A 287 13.00 27.03 10.81
N ILE A 288 11.86 27.33 11.45
CA ILE A 288 10.54 26.78 11.07
C ILE A 288 10.23 26.94 9.58
N ARG A 289 10.56 28.10 8.99
CA ARG A 289 10.34 28.30 7.55
C ARG A 289 11.16 27.33 6.69
N ASP A 290 12.39 27.03 7.09
CA ASP A 290 13.22 26.05 6.41
C ASP A 290 12.67 24.64 6.61
N ILE A 291 12.11 24.32 7.78
CA ILE A 291 11.44 23.04 8.02
C ILE A 291 10.34 22.79 6.98
N PHE A 292 9.51 23.78 6.68
CA PHE A 292 8.43 23.62 5.70
C PHE A 292 8.93 23.20 4.30
N ILE A 293 10.07 23.76 3.89
CA ILE A 293 10.68 23.52 2.58
C ILE A 293 11.47 22.22 2.60
N VAL A 294 12.35 22.07 3.59
CA VAL A 294 13.30 20.96 3.75
C VAL A 294 12.57 19.64 3.97
N PHE A 295 11.54 19.64 4.81
CA PHE A 295 10.71 18.46 5.12
C PHE A 295 9.51 18.31 4.18
N LYS A 296 9.40 19.07 3.09
CA LYS A 296 8.35 18.83 2.06
C LYS A 296 6.95 18.72 2.68
N MET A 297 6.54 19.72 3.48
CA MET A 297 5.28 19.66 4.24
C MET A 297 4.04 19.53 3.35
N ASP A 298 4.11 19.99 2.10
CA ASP A 298 3.09 19.76 1.07
C ASP A 298 2.77 18.27 0.90
N LEU A 299 3.82 17.45 0.86
CA LEU A 299 3.71 16.01 0.70
C LEU A 299 3.17 15.35 1.97
N LEU A 300 3.69 15.75 3.13
CA LEU A 300 3.19 15.27 4.43
C LEU A 300 1.70 15.56 4.60
N PHE A 301 1.26 16.81 4.39
CA PHE A 301 -0.14 17.17 4.50
C PHE A 301 -0.99 16.40 3.51
N SER A 302 -0.51 16.21 2.27
CA SER A 302 -1.22 15.39 1.28
C SER A 302 -1.43 13.96 1.77
N ILE A 303 -0.42 13.34 2.41
CA ILE A 303 -0.55 12.00 3.01
C ILE A 303 -1.54 12.01 4.17
N VAL A 304 -1.40 12.94 5.12
CA VAL A 304 -2.26 13.02 6.30
C VAL A 304 -3.72 13.18 5.91
N PHE A 305 -4.03 14.10 4.99
CA PHE A 305 -5.39 14.29 4.50
C PHE A 305 -5.89 13.07 3.70
N THR A 306 -5.03 12.38 2.97
CA THR A 306 -5.40 11.12 2.30
C THR A 306 -5.73 10.03 3.32
N LEU A 307 -4.94 9.88 4.39
CA LEU A 307 -5.21 8.93 5.48
C LEU A 307 -6.53 9.26 6.20
N ILE A 308 -6.79 10.54 6.50
CA ILE A 308 -8.06 10.97 7.09
C ILE A 308 -9.24 10.63 6.15
N PHE A 309 -9.08 10.88 4.85
CA PHE A 309 -10.10 10.53 3.87
C PHE A 309 -10.35 9.01 3.82
N LEU A 310 -9.29 8.20 3.82
CA LEU A 310 -9.40 6.74 3.85
C LEU A 310 -10.03 6.21 5.13
N LEU A 311 -9.71 6.82 6.28
CA LEU A 311 -10.33 6.52 7.57
C LEU A 311 -11.84 6.77 7.50
N MET A 312 -12.26 7.94 7.00
CA MET A 312 -13.67 8.25 6.78
C MET A 312 -14.34 7.27 5.81
N LEU A 313 -13.67 6.89 4.72
CA LEU A 313 -14.18 5.93 3.76
C LEU A 313 -14.35 4.54 4.38
N GLY A 314 -13.38 4.09 5.19
CA GLY A 314 -13.44 2.83 5.92
C GLY A 314 -14.59 2.79 6.92
N MET A 315 -14.83 3.90 7.63
CA MET A 315 -15.99 4.07 8.51
C MET A 315 -17.30 4.02 7.72
N ALA A 316 -17.39 4.70 6.58
CA ALA A 316 -18.60 4.75 5.77
C ALA A 316 -18.96 3.39 5.17
N THR A 317 -17.95 2.61 4.75
CA THR A 317 -18.14 1.30 4.09
C THR A 317 -18.37 0.14 5.06
N ASP A 318 -18.46 0.41 6.38
CA ASP A 318 -18.60 -0.57 7.46
C ASP A 318 -17.46 -1.60 7.51
N ILE A 319 -16.28 -1.22 7.02
CA ILE A 319 -15.06 -2.05 7.05
C ILE A 319 -14.39 -1.88 8.43
N LYS A 320 -15.20 -1.97 9.50
CA LYS A 320 -14.86 -1.50 10.86
C LYS A 320 -13.48 -1.98 11.32
N TYR A 321 -13.23 -3.28 11.36
CA TYR A 321 -11.99 -3.79 11.95
C TYR A 321 -10.80 -3.81 10.99
N ASP A 322 -11.03 -3.57 9.70
CA ASP A 322 -10.01 -3.61 8.64
C ASP A 322 -9.60 -2.22 8.13
N ILE A 323 -10.01 -1.14 8.80
CA ILE A 323 -9.60 0.22 8.41
C ILE A 323 -8.06 0.34 8.43
N GLY A 324 -7.39 -0.23 9.43
CA GLY A 324 -5.92 -0.25 9.48
C GLY A 324 -5.32 -0.89 8.22
N ARG A 325 -5.88 -2.00 7.73
CA ARG A 325 -5.46 -2.64 6.48
C ARG A 325 -5.61 -1.72 5.25
N ILE A 326 -6.60 -0.83 5.25
CA ILE A 326 -6.78 0.17 4.19
C ILE A 326 -5.69 1.26 4.28
N LEU A 327 -5.52 1.86 5.47
CA LEU A 327 -4.53 2.92 5.72
C LEU A 327 -3.11 2.46 5.39
N HIS A 328 -2.80 1.22 5.78
CA HIS A 328 -1.52 0.56 5.55
C HIS A 328 -1.14 0.45 4.08
N THR A 329 -2.08 0.60 3.14
CA THR A 329 -1.77 0.59 1.70
C THR A 329 -0.82 1.75 1.32
N ILE A 330 -0.78 2.85 2.09
CA ILE A 330 0.07 4.02 1.83
C ILE A 330 1.48 3.88 2.45
N THR A 331 1.74 2.85 3.27
CA THR A 331 3.02 2.64 3.97
C THR A 331 4.27 2.78 3.09
N PRO A 332 4.32 2.32 1.83
CA PRO A 332 5.52 2.51 1.00
C PRO A 332 5.89 3.99 0.77
N ILE A 333 4.89 4.87 0.60
CA ILE A 333 5.12 6.32 0.45
C ILE A 333 5.62 6.91 1.78
N ILE A 334 5.05 6.46 2.89
CA ILE A 334 5.44 6.90 4.24
C ILE A 334 6.88 6.45 4.54
N ALA A 335 7.25 5.23 4.16
CA ALA A 335 8.62 4.71 4.33
C ALA A 335 9.67 5.57 3.63
N VAL A 336 9.40 6.02 2.39
CA VAL A 336 10.27 6.97 1.67
C VAL A 336 10.47 8.25 2.50
N LEU A 337 9.36 8.84 2.97
CA LEU A 337 9.44 10.10 3.72
C LEU A 337 10.10 9.97 5.08
N THR A 338 9.80 8.91 5.81
CA THR A 338 10.43 8.62 7.10
C THR A 338 11.94 8.53 6.94
N ALA A 339 12.42 7.77 5.95
CA ALA A 339 13.84 7.68 5.65
C ALA A 339 14.43 9.04 5.23
N TYR A 340 13.71 9.79 4.40
CA TYR A 340 14.15 11.12 3.94
C TYR A 340 14.27 12.10 5.12
N TYR A 341 13.30 12.14 6.02
CA TYR A 341 13.32 13.01 7.20
C TYR A 341 14.43 12.63 8.18
N LEU A 342 14.63 11.34 8.43
CA LEU A 342 15.74 10.86 9.26
C LEU A 342 17.09 11.26 8.66
N TYR A 343 17.26 11.09 7.35
CA TYR A 343 18.48 11.47 6.65
C TYR A 343 18.78 12.97 6.77
N ILE A 344 17.77 13.81 6.50
CA ILE A 344 17.90 15.26 6.61
C ILE A 344 18.22 15.69 8.05
N LEU A 345 17.50 15.12 9.02
CA LEU A 345 17.70 15.44 10.43
C LEU A 345 19.13 15.08 10.86
N ASN A 346 19.66 13.93 10.45
CA ASN A 346 21.05 13.55 10.72
C ASN A 346 22.05 14.56 10.16
N GLN A 347 21.86 15.02 8.92
CA GLN A 347 22.73 16.01 8.29
C GLN A 347 22.72 17.36 9.03
N GLU A 348 21.58 17.79 9.53
CA GLU A 348 21.49 19.03 10.32
C GLU A 348 22.12 18.88 11.71
N PHE A 349 22.05 17.69 12.32
CA PHE A 349 22.79 17.41 13.56
C PHE A 349 24.30 17.51 13.37
N ASP A 350 24.83 16.90 12.32
CA ASP A 350 26.28 16.92 12.02
C ASP A 350 26.79 18.34 11.78
N LYS A 351 25.98 19.23 11.18
CA LYS A 351 26.32 20.64 10.95
C LYS A 351 26.37 21.47 12.24
N ASN A 352 25.65 21.10 13.29
CA ASN A 352 25.64 21.86 14.54
C ASN A 352 26.78 21.43 15.50
N GLN A 353 27.47 20.33 15.20
CA GLN A 353 28.61 19.85 16.00
C GLN A 353 29.97 20.36 15.51
N ASN A 354 30.03 20.88 14.28
CA ASN A 354 31.21 21.50 13.67
C ASN A 354 31.04 23.02 13.65
#